data_AF-A0A292YGH8-F1
#
_entry.id   AF-A0A292YGH8-F1
#
_cell.length_a   1.000
_cell.length_b   1.000
_cell.length_c   1.000
_cell.angle_alpha   90.00
_cell.angle_beta   90.00
_cell.angle_gamma   90.00
#
_symmetry.space_group_name_H-M   'P 1'
#
loop_
_entity.id
_entity.type
_entity.pdbx_description
1 polymer ?
#
loop_
_entity_poly.entity_id
_entity_poly.type
_entity_poly.pdbx_seq_one_letter_code
_entity_poly.pdbx_strand_id
1 'polypeptide(L)'
;MRGKSPEVKSQVYNQLTHGQRALFMFRVLFDHASHSLDEFYSWISYLLAEPSTWGEVKTGLEVFQADAMLQILEEMEKFLQTRNRQGDFQSSEVTPQELADDSELFEYVNRLYINFLDISPATLKLISEFIQINPDEFVEFED
;
A
#
# COMPACT_ATOMS: atom_id res chain seq x y z
N MET A 1 -4.56 0.86 -18.00
CA MET A 1 -5.12 2.13 -17.47
C MET A 1 -4.23 3.38 -17.67
N ARG A 2 -3.02 3.29 -18.27
CA ARG A 2 -2.17 4.48 -18.47
C ARG A 2 -2.81 5.51 -19.41
N GLY A 3 -2.70 6.79 -19.06
CA GLY A 3 -3.20 7.93 -19.87
C GLY A 3 -4.70 8.16 -19.88
N LYS A 4 -5.48 7.42 -19.07
CA LYS A 4 -6.94 7.62 -18.92
C LYS A 4 -7.24 8.58 -17.77
N SER A 5 -8.38 9.29 -17.87
CA SER A 5 -8.82 10.22 -16.83
C SER A 5 -9.13 9.48 -15.52
N PRO A 6 -9.10 10.17 -14.36
CA PRO A 6 -9.47 9.58 -13.07
C PRO A 6 -10.85 8.90 -13.08
N GLU A 7 -11.82 9.49 -13.77
CA GLU A 7 -13.19 8.98 -13.86
C GLU A 7 -13.24 7.62 -14.58
N VAL A 8 -12.49 7.49 -15.68
CA VAL A 8 -12.41 6.22 -16.42
C VAL A 8 -11.72 5.14 -15.59
N LYS A 9 -10.68 5.50 -14.82
CA LYS A 9 -10.02 4.55 -13.92
C LYS A 9 -10.97 4.08 -12.81
N SER A 10 -11.74 5.00 -12.22
CA SER A 10 -12.72 4.68 -11.20
C SER A 10 -13.85 3.78 -11.74
N GLN A 11 -14.33 4.03 -12.96
CA GLN A 11 -15.34 3.18 -13.59
C GLN A 11 -14.85 1.73 -13.77
N VAL A 12 -13.63 1.54 -14.25
CA VAL A 12 -13.07 0.19 -14.41
C VAL A 12 -12.83 -0.47 -13.05
N TYR A 13 -12.30 0.27 -12.07
CA TYR A 13 -12.15 -0.23 -10.70
C TYR A 13 -13.48 -0.71 -10.11
N ASN A 14 -14.55 0.05 -10.34
CA ASN A 14 -15.89 -0.27 -9.85
C ASN A 14 -16.53 -1.49 -10.56
N GLN A 15 -15.98 -1.96 -11.67
CA GLN A 15 -16.41 -3.18 -12.34
C GLN A 15 -15.68 -4.43 -11.83
N LEU A 16 -14.56 -4.25 -11.12
CA LEU A 16 -13.81 -5.36 -10.53
C LEU A 16 -14.58 -6.02 -9.38
N THR A 17 -14.39 -7.32 -9.25
CA THR A 17 -14.83 -8.09 -8.08
C THR A 17 -14.11 -7.62 -6.81
N HIS A 18 -14.56 -8.11 -5.65
CA HIS A 18 -13.94 -7.77 -4.38
C HIS A 18 -12.47 -8.19 -4.32
N GLY A 19 -12.16 -9.44 -4.66
CA GLY A 19 -10.80 -9.98 -4.71
C GLY A 19 -9.92 -9.28 -5.74
N GLN A 20 -10.45 -8.94 -6.93
CA GLN A 20 -9.70 -8.18 -7.92
C GLN A 20 -9.33 -6.78 -7.43
N ARG A 21 -10.23 -6.09 -6.72
CA ARG A 21 -9.93 -4.79 -6.10
C ARG A 21 -8.87 -4.91 -5.03
N ALA A 22 -9.02 -5.89 -4.13
CA ALA A 22 -8.04 -6.17 -3.08
C ALA A 22 -6.64 -6.43 -3.68
N LEU A 23 -6.56 -7.30 -4.69
CA LEU A 23 -5.30 -7.61 -5.37
C LEU A 23 -4.73 -6.40 -6.11
N PHE A 24 -5.58 -5.64 -6.80
CA PHE A 24 -5.16 -4.43 -7.51
C PHE A 24 -4.53 -3.42 -6.55
N MET A 25 -5.19 -3.13 -5.43
CA MET A 25 -4.69 -2.16 -4.45
C MET A 25 -3.42 -2.64 -3.74
N PHE A 26 -3.35 -3.94 -3.40
CA PHE A 26 -2.11 -4.52 -2.90
C PHE A 26 -0.97 -4.36 -3.91
N ARG A 27 -1.20 -4.64 -5.20
CA ARG A 27 -0.17 -4.50 -6.25
C ARG A 27 0.25 -3.05 -6.44
N VAL A 28 -0.70 -2.09 -6.40
CA VAL A 28 -0.39 -0.65 -6.45
C VAL A 28 0.56 -0.26 -5.33
N LEU A 29 0.32 -0.71 -4.10
CA LEU A 29 1.23 -0.48 -2.98
C LEU A 29 2.57 -1.21 -3.19
N PHE A 30 2.51 -2.53 -3.32
CA PHE A 30 3.67 -3.40 -3.21
C PHE A 30 4.68 -3.21 -4.35
N ASP A 31 4.21 -3.07 -5.59
CA ASP A 31 5.09 -2.88 -6.75
C ASP A 31 5.82 -1.54 -6.72
N HIS A 32 5.31 -0.56 -5.97
CA HIS A 32 5.93 0.74 -5.87
C HIS A 32 6.74 0.92 -4.59
N ALA A 33 6.33 0.31 -3.49
CA ALA A 33 6.96 0.50 -2.19
C ALA A 33 8.10 -0.50 -1.90
N SER A 34 8.31 -1.53 -2.73
CA SER A 34 9.23 -2.63 -2.40
C SER A 34 10.67 -2.45 -2.88
N HIS A 35 10.97 -1.59 -3.86
CA HIS A 35 12.32 -1.61 -4.45
C HIS A 35 13.38 -0.83 -3.66
N SER A 36 12.99 0.18 -2.88
CA SER A 36 13.93 0.93 -2.04
C SER A 36 13.24 1.60 -0.85
N LEU A 37 14.03 2.03 0.13
CA LEU A 37 13.57 2.80 1.27
C LEU A 37 12.91 4.12 0.85
N ASP A 38 13.50 4.83 -0.11
CA ASP A 38 12.99 6.11 -0.61
C ASP A 38 11.64 5.93 -1.30
N GLU A 39 11.51 4.87 -2.10
CA GLU A 39 10.25 4.52 -2.74
C GLU A 39 9.20 4.06 -1.72
N PHE A 40 9.56 3.24 -0.73
CA PHE A 40 8.67 2.87 0.36
C PHE A 40 8.09 4.10 1.06
N TYR A 41 8.96 5.05 1.42
CA TYR A 41 8.56 6.27 2.10
C TYR A 41 7.68 7.18 1.26
N SER A 42 8.12 7.48 0.03
CA SER A 42 7.42 8.40 -0.86
C SER A 42 6.07 7.85 -1.32
N TRP A 43 5.98 6.56 -1.65
CA TRP A 43 4.71 5.96 -2.08
C TRP A 43 3.69 5.81 -0.97
N ILE A 44 4.11 5.42 0.24
CA ILE A 44 3.17 5.38 1.37
C ILE A 44 2.68 6.79 1.71
N SER A 45 3.58 7.78 1.70
CA SER A 45 3.21 9.17 1.96
C SER A 45 2.24 9.72 0.91
N TYR A 46 2.49 9.42 -0.37
CA TYR A 46 1.59 9.75 -1.48
C TYR A 46 0.20 9.11 -1.30
N LEU A 47 0.13 7.82 -0.98
CA LEU A 47 -1.14 7.12 -0.77
C LEU A 47 -1.89 7.65 0.46
N LEU A 48 -1.19 7.99 1.53
CA LEU A 48 -1.77 8.60 2.73
C LEU A 48 -2.39 9.98 2.48
N ALA A 49 -1.87 10.72 1.51
CA ALA A 49 -2.47 11.99 1.09
C ALA A 49 -3.82 11.81 0.37
N GLU A 50 -4.18 10.57 -0.02
CA GLU A 50 -5.41 10.20 -0.72
C GLU A 50 -6.23 9.21 0.14
N PRO A 51 -7.03 9.67 1.13
CA PRO A 51 -7.63 8.82 2.15
C PRO A 51 -8.53 7.69 1.61
N SER A 52 -9.21 7.91 0.49
CA SER A 52 -10.02 6.88 -0.17
C SER A 52 -9.15 5.74 -0.69
N THR A 53 -8.08 6.08 -1.42
CA THR A 53 -7.11 5.12 -1.96
C THR A 53 -6.40 4.37 -0.83
N TRP A 54 -6.00 5.06 0.23
CA TRP A 54 -5.39 4.41 1.40
C TRP A 54 -6.34 3.43 2.10
N GLY A 55 -7.61 3.80 2.25
CA GLY A 55 -8.64 2.93 2.78
C GLY A 55 -8.75 1.62 1.99
N GLU A 56 -8.77 1.70 0.66
CA GLU A 56 -8.86 0.53 -0.21
C GLU A 56 -7.61 -0.38 -0.14
N VAL A 57 -6.42 0.18 0.10
CA VAL A 57 -5.21 -0.62 0.39
C VAL A 57 -5.39 -1.44 1.67
N LYS A 58 -5.84 -0.81 2.75
CA LYS A 58 -6.05 -1.49 4.04
C LYS A 58 -7.15 -2.55 3.93
N THR A 59 -8.28 -2.22 3.31
CA THR A 59 -9.34 -3.20 3.04
C THR A 59 -8.84 -4.38 2.21
N GLY A 60 -7.98 -4.16 1.22
CA GLY A 60 -7.37 -5.26 0.46
C GLY A 60 -6.56 -6.22 1.34
N LEU A 61 -5.79 -5.69 2.30
CA LEU A 61 -5.02 -6.51 3.24
C LEU A 61 -5.92 -7.26 4.23
N GLU A 62 -7.03 -6.66 4.67
CA GLU A 62 -8.04 -7.32 5.51
C GLU A 62 -8.67 -8.51 4.79
N VAL A 63 -9.01 -8.37 3.49
CA VAL A 63 -9.54 -9.46 2.66
C VAL A 63 -8.59 -10.67 2.63
N PHE A 64 -7.30 -10.40 2.49
CA PHE A 64 -6.27 -11.44 2.46
C PHE A 64 -5.85 -11.93 3.86
N GLN A 65 -6.43 -11.38 4.93
CA GLN A 65 -6.04 -11.65 6.32
C GLN A 65 -4.53 -11.41 6.55
N ALA A 66 -3.98 -10.41 5.87
CA ALA A 66 -2.57 -10.06 5.90
C ALA A 66 -2.24 -9.11 7.07
N ASP A 67 -2.65 -9.49 8.29
CA ASP A 67 -2.63 -8.64 9.48
C ASP A 67 -1.25 -8.05 9.79
N ALA A 68 -0.18 -8.84 9.61
CA ALA A 68 1.19 -8.39 9.85
C ALA A 68 1.61 -7.25 8.90
N MET A 69 1.20 -7.32 7.63
CA MET A 69 1.45 -6.25 6.65
C MET A 69 0.61 -5.02 7.00
N LEU A 70 -0.67 -5.23 7.33
CA LEU A 70 -1.56 -4.15 7.72
C LEU A 70 -1.01 -3.37 8.92
N GLN A 71 -0.51 -4.08 9.94
CA GLN A 71 0.06 -3.47 11.13
C GLN A 71 1.26 -2.56 10.83
N ILE A 72 2.14 -2.95 9.90
CA ILE A 72 3.29 -2.13 9.48
C ILE A 72 2.81 -0.83 8.81
N LEU A 73 1.80 -0.93 7.94
CA LEU A 73 1.24 0.23 7.26
C LEU A 73 0.52 1.17 8.21
N GLU A 74 -0.19 0.64 9.21
CA GLU A 74 -0.84 1.44 10.25
C GLU A 74 0.18 2.10 11.19
N GLU A 75 1.29 1.43 11.50
CA GLU A 75 2.40 2.01 12.27
C GLU A 75 3.03 3.18 11.50
N MET A 76 3.22 3.04 10.19
CA MET A 76 3.71 4.11 9.32
C MET A 76 2.71 5.28 9.25
N GLU A 77 1.42 4.99 9.02
CA GLU A 77 0.33 5.97 9.00
C GLU A 77 0.34 6.81 10.29
N LYS A 78 0.34 6.14 11.45
CA LYS A 78 0.31 6.80 12.76
C LYS A 78 1.53 7.68 12.98
N PHE A 79 2.72 7.20 12.61
CA PHE A 79 3.96 7.95 12.74
C PHE A 79 3.92 9.24 11.92
N LEU A 80 3.58 9.15 10.63
CA LEU A 80 3.51 10.30 9.74
C LEU A 80 2.40 11.30 10.11
N GLN A 81 1.23 10.81 10.53
CA GLN A 81 0.14 11.67 11.01
C GLN A 81 0.51 12.43 12.29
N THR A 82 1.29 11.81 13.18
CA THR A 82 1.77 12.47 14.40
C THR A 82 2.70 13.62 14.05
N ARG A 83 3.66 13.38 13.15
CA ARG A 83 4.57 14.42 12.65
C ARG A 83 3.84 15.55 11.91
N ASN A 84 2.81 15.22 11.10
CA ASN A 84 2.02 16.22 10.40
C ASN A 84 1.31 17.18 11.37
N ARG A 85 0.71 16.63 12.45
CA ARG A 85 0.05 17.43 13.50
C ARG A 85 1.02 18.33 14.27
N GLN A 86 2.29 17.95 14.36
CA GLN A 86 3.34 18.74 15.00
C GLN A 86 3.87 19.86 14.09
N GLY A 87 3.48 19.85 12.80
CA GLY A 87 3.95 20.81 11.80
C GLY A 87 5.23 20.38 11.07
N ASP A 88 5.74 19.19 11.37
CA ASP A 88 7.05 18.69 10.90
C ASP A 88 6.97 17.93 9.57
N PHE A 89 5.77 17.74 9.00
CA PHE A 89 5.54 16.92 7.83
C PHE A 89 4.28 17.33 7.05
N GLN A 90 4.33 17.37 5.72
CA GLN A 90 3.15 17.48 4.85
C GLN A 90 3.18 16.36 3.82
N SER A 91 2.21 15.45 3.88
CA SER A 91 2.19 14.22 3.05
C SER A 91 2.15 14.47 1.54
N SER A 92 1.74 15.66 1.09
CA SER A 92 1.68 16.03 -0.32
C SER A 92 3.00 16.54 -0.92
N GLU A 93 4.04 16.77 -0.11
CA GLU A 93 5.29 17.41 -0.56
C GLU A 93 6.56 16.63 -0.20
N VAL A 94 6.41 15.35 0.14
CA VAL A 94 7.51 14.50 0.63
C VAL A 94 8.63 14.36 -0.39
N THR A 95 9.86 14.58 0.04
CA THR A 95 11.07 14.39 -0.78
C THR A 95 12.01 13.32 -0.19
N PRO A 96 12.77 12.59 -1.03
CA PRO A 96 13.81 11.67 -0.54
C PRO A 96 14.87 12.37 0.34
N GLN A 97 15.07 13.68 0.17
CA GLN A 97 16.01 14.46 0.97
C GLN A 97 15.61 14.52 2.45
N GLU A 98 14.32 14.45 2.77
CA GLU A 98 13.84 14.43 4.16
C GLU A 98 14.39 13.25 4.95
N LEU A 99 14.50 12.07 4.31
CA LEU A 99 15.13 10.90 4.93
C LEU A 99 16.62 11.11 5.17
N ALA A 100 17.31 11.88 4.32
CA ALA A 100 18.73 12.15 4.49
C ALA A 100 19.01 13.18 5.60
N ASP A 101 18.09 14.14 5.78
CA ASP A 101 18.26 15.28 6.68
C ASP A 101 17.71 15.01 8.10
N ASP A 102 16.81 14.02 8.26
CA ASP A 102 16.22 13.64 9.56
C ASP A 102 16.56 12.19 9.92
N SER A 103 17.51 12.03 10.86
CA SER A 103 17.96 10.72 11.32
C SER A 103 16.88 9.93 12.07
N GLU A 104 15.97 10.58 12.78
CA GLU A 104 14.89 9.90 13.50
C GLU A 104 13.86 9.34 12.51
N LEU A 105 13.50 10.15 11.52
CA LEU A 105 12.67 9.73 10.39
C LEU A 105 13.33 8.55 9.65
N PHE A 106 14.60 8.68 9.30
CA PHE A 106 15.35 7.61 8.63
C PHE A 106 15.33 6.31 9.42
N GLU A 107 15.71 6.34 10.71
CA GLU A 107 15.79 5.14 11.54
C GLU A 107 14.44 4.45 11.68
N TYR A 108 13.38 5.23 11.90
CA TYR A 108 12.03 4.70 12.06
C TYR A 108 11.51 4.08 10.75
N VAL A 109 11.63 4.80 9.63
CA VAL A 109 11.14 4.34 8.32
C VAL A 109 11.97 3.15 7.83
N ASN A 110 13.29 3.15 8.05
CA ASN A 110 14.16 2.03 7.69
C ASN A 110 13.80 0.76 8.46
N ARG A 111 13.48 0.87 9.76
CA ARG A 111 12.98 -0.27 10.54
C ARG A 111 11.70 -0.83 9.94
N LEU A 112 10.75 0.02 9.60
CA LEU A 112 9.48 -0.41 8.98
C LEU A 112 9.68 -1.01 7.60
N TYR A 113 10.58 -0.45 6.79
CA TYR A 113 10.91 -0.98 5.47
C TYR A 113 11.53 -2.38 5.55
N ILE A 114 12.47 -2.60 6.49
CA ILE A 114 13.05 -3.93 6.72
C ILE A 114 11.96 -4.93 7.12
N ASN A 115 11.07 -4.57 8.04
CA ASN A 115 9.97 -5.42 8.46
C ASN A 115 8.99 -5.69 7.30
N PHE A 116 8.70 -4.66 6.49
CA PHE A 116 7.85 -4.77 5.30
C PHE A 116 8.43 -5.82 4.33
N LEU A 117 9.73 -5.77 4.04
CA LEU A 117 10.39 -6.75 3.18
C LEU A 117 10.39 -8.16 3.79
N ASP A 118 10.65 -8.27 5.10
CA ASP A 118 10.74 -9.56 5.79
C ASP A 118 9.41 -10.33 5.75
N ILE A 119 8.29 -9.63 5.94
CA ILE A 119 6.96 -10.26 5.98
C ILE A 119 6.30 -10.37 4.60
N SER A 120 6.83 -9.68 3.58
CA SER A 120 6.28 -9.68 2.21
C SER A 120 6.10 -11.08 1.60
N PRO A 121 7.06 -12.04 1.73
CA PRO A 121 6.86 -13.41 1.23
C PRO A 121 5.66 -14.12 1.88
N ALA A 122 5.43 -13.91 3.18
CA ALA A 122 4.29 -14.48 3.89
C ALA A 122 2.98 -13.85 3.42
N THR A 123 2.94 -12.53 3.22
CA THR A 123 1.78 -11.83 2.65
C THR A 123 1.45 -12.32 1.24
N LEU A 124 2.46 -12.46 0.37
CA LEU A 124 2.28 -12.99 -1.00
C LEU A 124 1.73 -14.42 -0.99
N LYS A 125 2.14 -15.23 -0.01
CA LYS A 125 1.60 -16.59 0.17
C LYS A 125 0.12 -16.55 0.55
N LEU A 126 -0.29 -15.71 1.52
CA LEU A 126 -1.69 -15.54 1.91
C LEU A 126 -2.57 -15.11 0.72
N ILE A 127 -2.09 -14.15 -0.07
CA ILE A 127 -2.78 -13.69 -1.29
C ILE A 127 -2.92 -14.85 -2.30
N SER A 128 -1.85 -15.62 -2.49
CA SER A 128 -1.86 -16.75 -3.42
C SER A 128 -2.85 -17.84 -2.97
N GLU A 129 -2.90 -18.14 -1.68
CA GLU A 129 -3.85 -19.09 -1.10
C GLU A 129 -5.29 -18.58 -1.25
N PHE A 130 -5.54 -17.30 -0.99
CA PHE A 130 -6.85 -16.68 -1.18
C PHE A 130 -7.32 -16.80 -2.64
N ILE A 131 -6.46 -16.53 -3.62
CA ILE A 131 -6.78 -16.65 -5.05
C ILE A 131 -7.13 -18.10 -5.40
N GLN A 132 -6.38 -19.07 -4.89
CA GLN A 132 -6.62 -20.49 -5.18
C GLN A 132 -7.95 -21.01 -4.63
N ILE A 133 -8.39 -20.49 -3.48
CA ILE A 133 -9.64 -20.92 -2.83
C ILE A 133 -10.85 -20.17 -3.39
N ASN A 134 -10.66 -18.99 -3.99
CA ASN A 134 -11.72 -18.15 -4.54
C ASN A 134 -11.52 -17.81 -6.03
N PRO A 135 -11.30 -18.80 -6.92
CA PRO A 135 -10.91 -18.53 -8.30
C PRO A 135 -11.94 -17.70 -9.08
N ASP A 136 -13.23 -17.85 -8.78
CA ASP A 136 -14.34 -17.11 -9.41
C ASP A 136 -14.27 -15.60 -9.17
N GLU A 137 -13.52 -15.15 -8.14
CA GLU A 137 -13.29 -13.73 -7.94
C GLU A 137 -12.22 -13.16 -8.89
N PHE A 138 -11.36 -14.00 -9.48
CA PHE A 138 -10.19 -13.53 -10.21
C PHE A 138 -10.22 -13.83 -11.70
N VAL A 139 -10.83 -14.95 -12.11
CA VAL A 139 -10.87 -15.40 -13.49
C VAL A 139 -12.29 -15.80 -13.89
N GLU A 140 -12.60 -15.60 -15.17
CA GLU A 140 -13.78 -16.21 -15.80
C GLU A 140 -13.34 -17.54 -16.43
N PHE A 141 -14.04 -18.63 -16.10
CA PHE A 141 -13.82 -19.91 -16.76
C PHE A 141 -14.60 -19.92 -18.07
N GLU A 142 -13.90 -20.10 -19.20
CA GLU A 142 -14.52 -20.39 -20.49
C GLU A 142 -14.84 -21.90 -20.57
N ASP A 143 -16.03 -22.25 -21.06
CA ASP A 143 -16.50 -23.63 -21.29
C ASP A 143 -15.81 -24.32 -22.48
#